data_AF-A0A812U804-F1
#
_entry.id   AF-A0A812U804-F1
#
_cell.length_a   1.000
_cell.length_b   1.000
_cell.length_c   1.000
_cell.angle_alpha   90.00
_cell.angle_beta   90.00
_cell.angle_gamma   90.00
#
_symmetry.space_group_name_H-M   'P 1'
#
loop_
_entity.id
_entity.type
_entity.pdbx_description
1 polymer ?
#
loop_
_entity_poly.entity_id
_entity_poly.type
_entity_poly.pdbx_seq_one_letter_code
_entity_poly.pdbx_strand_id
1 'polypeptide(L)'
;MCEVCNDRWEVAVALTDGSGFRQVSFVNSISTSRGGTHVNYVAEQVVAAVMEEMTKEKGAKAGNLAVKPQHVRNHLWVFVNCLIENPAFDSQTKETLTTKKERFGSTCEL
;
A
#
# COMPACT_ATOMS: atom_id res chain seq x y z
N MET A 1 -1.81 10.55 7.40
CA MET A 1 -2.57 9.67 8.33
C MET A 1 -1.65 8.56 8.77
N CYS A 2 -1.67 8.17 10.05
CA CYS A 2 -0.90 7.06 10.59
C CYS A 2 -1.81 6.24 11.49
N GLU A 3 -1.77 4.92 11.35
CA GLU A 3 -2.66 4.00 12.03
C GLU A 3 -1.91 2.71 12.40
N VAL A 4 -2.17 2.25 13.62
CA VAL A 4 -1.75 0.92 14.09
C VAL A 4 -2.95 0.01 13.87
N CYS A 5 -2.94 -0.75 12.77
CA CYS A 5 -4.09 -1.57 12.37
C CYS A 5 -4.24 -2.80 13.27
N ASN A 6 -3.12 -3.35 13.75
CA ASN A 6 -3.03 -4.38 14.78
C ASN A 6 -1.56 -4.56 15.23
N ASP A 7 -1.30 -5.54 16.11
CA ASP A 7 0.04 -5.87 16.63
C ASP A 7 1.10 -6.19 15.57
N ARG A 8 0.69 -6.47 14.32
CA ARG A 8 1.58 -6.86 13.22
C ARG A 8 1.60 -5.86 12.07
N TRP A 9 0.78 -4.81 12.09
CA TRP A 9 0.65 -3.87 10.97
C TRP A 9 0.52 -2.44 11.46
N GLU A 10 1.48 -1.62 11.03
CA GLU A 10 1.42 -0.17 11.17
C GLU A 10 1.54 0.44 9.78
N VAL A 11 0.62 1.34 9.46
CA VAL A 11 0.52 1.96 8.14
C VAL A 11 0.43 3.47 8.30
N ALA A 12 1.20 4.18 7.48
CA ALA A 12 0.99 5.61 7.29
C ALA A 12 0.89 5.95 5.81
N VAL A 13 0.05 6.94 5.50
CA VAL A 13 -0.16 7.44 4.15
C VAL A 13 0.01 8.96 4.15
N ALA A 14 0.80 9.42 3.20
CA ALA A 14 0.98 10.82 2.85
C ALA A 14 0.77 11.02 1.34
N LEU A 15 0.61 12.27 0.93
CA LEU A 15 0.57 12.63 -0.48
C LEU A 15 1.98 12.91 -1.00
N THR A 16 2.23 12.60 -2.26
CA THR A 16 3.43 13.04 -2.97
C THR A 16 3.16 14.36 -3.70
N ASP A 17 4.22 15.05 -4.08
CA ASP A 17 4.23 16.26 -4.90
C ASP A 17 4.04 15.98 -6.40
N GLY A 18 3.49 14.81 -6.77
CA GLY A 18 3.32 14.38 -8.16
C GLY A 18 4.54 13.67 -8.76
N SER A 19 5.58 13.37 -7.97
CA SER A 19 6.77 12.62 -8.38
C SER A 19 6.55 11.10 -8.58
N GLY A 20 5.30 10.63 -8.54
CA GLY A 20 4.95 9.23 -8.65
C GLY A 20 4.77 8.53 -7.30
N PHE A 21 4.43 7.24 -7.36
CA PHE A 21 4.22 6.42 -6.17
C PHE A 21 5.52 6.27 -5.38
N ARG A 22 5.47 6.56 -4.08
CA ARG A 22 6.60 6.36 -3.16
C ARG A 22 6.22 5.39 -2.06
N GLN A 23 7.22 4.66 -1.59
CA GLN A 23 7.03 3.73 -0.49
C GLN A 23 8.25 3.70 0.42
N VAL A 24 8.02 3.48 1.71
CA VAL A 24 9.04 3.08 2.67
C VAL A 24 8.46 1.91 3.45
N SER A 25 9.14 0.78 3.48
CA SER A 25 8.57 -0.39 4.15
C SER A 25 9.59 -1.28 4.84
N PHE A 26 9.11 -1.93 5.90
CA PHE A 26 9.85 -2.86 6.72
C PHE A 26 9.04 -4.13 6.93
N VAL A 27 9.70 -5.27 6.76
CA VAL A 27 9.13 -6.59 7.07
C VAL A 27 10.03 -7.26 8.10
N ASN A 28 9.51 -7.54 9.30
CA ASN A 28 10.29 -8.09 10.41
C ASN A 28 11.60 -7.30 10.64
N SER A 29 11.50 -5.96 10.64
CA SER A 29 12.62 -5.01 10.74
C SER A 29 13.61 -5.00 9.57
N ILE A 30 13.33 -5.70 8.48
CA ILE A 30 14.14 -5.68 7.25
C ILE A 30 13.59 -4.61 6.32
N SER A 31 14.44 -3.67 5.87
CA SER A 31 14.06 -2.63 4.92
C SER A 31 13.84 -3.21 3.51
N THR A 32 12.58 -3.29 3.08
CA THR A 32 12.20 -3.69 1.73
C THR A 32 12.21 -2.49 0.79
N SER A 33 13.40 -2.06 0.37
CA SER A 33 13.63 -0.83 -0.42
C SER A 33 12.88 -0.81 -1.76
N ARG A 34 12.66 -1.97 -2.38
CA ARG A 34 11.89 -2.12 -3.63
C ARG A 34 10.42 -2.54 -3.39
N GLY A 35 10.00 -2.61 -2.13
CA GLY A 35 8.62 -2.87 -1.73
C GLY A 35 8.27 -4.35 -1.82
N GLY A 36 7.14 -4.68 -2.45
CA GLY A 36 6.70 -6.06 -2.61
C GLY A 36 5.20 -6.23 -2.41
N THR A 37 4.81 -7.47 -2.14
CA THR A 37 3.41 -7.87 -2.00
C THR A 37 2.69 -7.18 -0.84
N HIS A 38 3.36 -6.93 0.29
CA HIS A 38 2.80 -6.22 1.46
C HIS A 38 2.48 -4.75 1.15
N VAL A 39 3.39 -4.06 0.46
CA VAL A 39 3.17 -2.66 0.03
C VAL A 39 2.01 -2.58 -0.96
N ASN A 40 1.94 -3.51 -1.91
CA ASN A 40 0.85 -3.56 -2.87
C ASN A 40 -0.49 -3.82 -2.20
N TYR A 41 -0.55 -4.75 -1.25
CA TYR A 41 -1.75 -5.06 -0.47
C TYR A 41 -2.31 -3.83 0.26
N VAL A 42 -1.45 -3.04 0.92
CA VAL A 42 -1.86 -1.80 1.58
C VAL A 42 -2.27 -0.72 0.56
N ALA A 43 -1.43 -0.46 -0.45
CA ALA A 43 -1.67 0.60 -1.41
C ALA A 43 -2.95 0.37 -2.24
N GLU A 44 -3.28 -0.88 -2.58
CA GLU A 44 -4.51 -1.22 -3.31
C GLU A 44 -5.77 -0.93 -2.49
N GLN A 45 -5.76 -1.19 -1.17
CA GLN A 45 -6.87 -0.86 -0.28
C GLN A 45 -7.12 0.66 -0.23
N VAL A 46 -6.04 1.44 -0.04
CA VAL A 46 -6.13 2.91 -0.03
C VAL A 46 -6.65 3.45 -1.37
N VAL A 47 -6.13 2.95 -2.49
CA VAL A 47 -6.60 3.35 -3.82
C VAL A 47 -8.07 3.00 -4.02
N ALA A 48 -8.51 1.82 -3.60
CA ALA A 48 -9.91 1.41 -3.73
C ALA A 48 -10.84 2.32 -2.91
N ALA A 49 -10.52 2.60 -1.65
CA ALA A 49 -11.29 3.48 -0.78
C ALA A 49 -11.41 4.90 -1.35
N VAL A 50 -10.29 5.47 -1.82
CA VAL A 50 -10.29 6.81 -2.45
C VAL A 50 -11.12 6.83 -3.74
N MET A 51 -11.02 5.80 -4.58
CA MET A 51 -11.80 5.69 -5.82
C MET A 51 -13.30 5.58 -5.56
N GLU A 52 -13.69 4.83 -4.52
CA GLU A 52 -15.08 4.71 -4.09
C GLU A 52 -15.63 6.07 -3.64
N GLU A 53 -14.89 6.78 -2.78
CA GLU A 53 -15.31 8.09 -2.26
C GLU A 53 -15.40 9.14 -3.38
N MET A 54 -14.43 9.16 -4.30
CA MET A 54 -14.48 10.04 -5.48
C MET A 54 -15.71 9.77 -6.37
N THR A 55 -16.16 8.51 -6.45
CA THR A 55 -17.34 8.14 -7.24
C THR A 55 -18.63 8.58 -6.56
N LYS A 56 -18.68 8.53 -5.22
CA LYS A 56 -19.81 9.02 -4.40
C LYS A 56 -19.94 10.54 -4.47
N GLU A 57 -18.85 11.27 -4.20
CA GLU A 57 -18.87 12.74 -4.12
C GLU A 57 -19.17 13.42 -5.46
N LYS A 58 -18.62 12.91 -6.57
CA LYS A 58 -18.76 13.55 -7.89
C LYS A 58 -20.06 13.20 -8.61
N GLY A 59 -20.78 12.18 -8.14
CA GLY A 59 -21.91 11.58 -8.84
C GLY A 59 -21.56 11.11 -10.26
N ALA A 60 -22.53 10.51 -10.95
CA ALA A 60 -22.42 10.12 -12.37
C ALA A 60 -22.22 11.30 -13.35
N LYS A 61 -21.87 12.51 -12.86
CA LYS A 61 -21.79 13.77 -13.62
C LYS A 61 -20.36 14.16 -14.02
N ALA A 62 -19.33 13.40 -13.65
CA ALA A 62 -17.98 13.61 -14.16
C ALA A 62 -17.75 12.88 -15.49
N GLY A 63 -18.60 13.15 -16.49
CA GLY A 63 -18.49 12.58 -17.84
C GLY A 63 -17.22 12.94 -18.62
N ASN A 64 -16.14 13.40 -17.97
CA ASN A 64 -14.90 13.78 -18.65
C ASN A 64 -13.59 13.66 -17.85
N LEU A 65 -13.61 13.18 -16.59
CA LEU A 65 -12.39 12.83 -15.87
C LEU A 65 -12.46 11.38 -15.40
N ALA A 66 -12.13 10.46 -16.32
CA ALA A 66 -11.87 9.07 -15.98
C ALA A 66 -10.56 8.98 -15.17
N VAL A 67 -10.62 9.30 -13.88
CA VAL A 67 -9.51 9.09 -12.96
C VAL A 67 -9.28 7.59 -12.85
N LYS A 68 -8.13 7.10 -13.29
CA LYS A 68 -7.77 5.69 -13.19
C LYS A 68 -7.16 5.41 -11.81
N PRO A 69 -7.29 4.20 -11.26
CA PRO A 69 -6.62 3.80 -10.01
C PRO A 69 -5.11 4.12 -9.99
N GLN A 70 -4.45 3.97 -11.15
CA GLN A 70 -3.03 4.32 -11.30
C GLN A 70 -2.74 5.80 -11.03
N HIS A 71 -3.66 6.71 -11.39
CA HIS A 71 -3.49 8.14 -11.09
C HIS A 71 -3.51 8.40 -9.59
N VAL A 72 -4.44 7.76 -8.87
CA VAL A 72 -4.48 7.86 -7.40
C VAL A 72 -3.20 7.30 -6.81
N ARG A 73 -2.81 6.08 -7.22
CA ARG A 73 -1.59 5.43 -6.74
C ARG A 73 -0.34 6.30 -6.92
N ASN A 74 -0.20 6.96 -8.07
CA ASN A 74 0.95 7.81 -8.35
C ASN A 74 1.05 9.05 -7.45
N HIS A 75 0.01 9.39 -6.69
CA HIS A 75 0.03 10.51 -5.73
C HIS A 75 0.19 10.04 -4.28
N LEU A 76 0.39 8.73 -4.05
CA LEU A 76 0.53 8.18 -2.71
C LEU A 76 1.99 7.98 -2.31
N TRP A 77 2.27 8.31 -1.06
CA TRP A 77 3.45 7.87 -0.33
C TRP A 77 3.00 6.98 0.83
N VAL A 78 3.30 5.70 0.72
CA VAL A 78 2.89 4.69 1.71
C VAL A 78 4.07 4.28 2.59
N PHE A 79 3.83 4.21 3.88
CA PHE A 79 4.76 3.68 4.87
C PHE A 79 4.15 2.42 5.47
N VAL A 80 4.87 1.32 5.44
CA VAL A 80 4.39 0.02 5.96
C VAL A 80 5.42 -0.59 6.88
N ASN A 81 5.06 -0.84 8.13
CA ASN A 81 5.83 -1.67 9.03
C ASN A 81 4.99 -2.90 9.37
N CYS A 82 5.49 -4.09 9.05
CA CYS A 82 4.72 -5.30 9.30
C CYS A 82 5.52 -6.52 9.74
N LEU A 83 4.80 -7.45 10.38
CA LEU A 83 5.31 -8.74 10.82
C LEU A 83 4.70 -9.88 9.99
N ILE A 84 5.54 -10.53 9.19
CA ILE A 84 5.14 -11.59 8.25
C ILE A 84 5.69 -12.94 8.69
N GLU A 85 4.84 -13.96 8.69
CA GLU A 85 5.24 -15.34 8.97
C GLU A 85 6.00 -15.95 7.79
N ASN A 86 7.18 -16.52 8.09
CA ASN A 86 8.04 -17.19 7.10
C ASN A 86 8.21 -16.39 5.79
N PRO A 87 8.73 -15.14 5.85
CA PRO A 87 8.78 -14.26 4.70
C PRO A 87 9.75 -14.80 3.63
N ALA A 88 9.32 -14.74 2.37
CA ALA A 88 10.10 -15.04 1.19
C ALA A 88 10.40 -13.73 0.45
N PHE A 89 11.63 -13.62 -0.04
CA PHE A 89 12.12 -12.43 -0.74
C PHE A 89 12.63 -12.81 -2.12
N ASP A 90 12.88 -11.82 -2.96
CA ASP A 90 13.41 -11.99 -4.30
C ASP A 90 14.87 -12.50 -4.32
N SER A 91 15.68 -12.05 -3.35
CA SER A 91 17.10 -12.39 -3.27
C SER A 91 17.63 -12.26 -1.84
N GLN A 92 18.93 -12.52 -1.65
CA GLN A 92 19.60 -12.43 -0.36
C GLN A 92 19.59 -11.00 0.22
N THR A 93 19.56 -9.96 -0.62
CA THR A 93 19.48 -8.57 -0.15
C THR A 93 18.09 -8.21 0.39
N LYS A 94 17.09 -9.07 0.17
CA LYS A 94 15.73 -8.96 0.72
C LYS A 94 15.03 -7.63 0.44
N GLU A 95 15.31 -7.05 -0.72
CA GLU A 95 14.77 -5.73 -1.09
C GLU A 95 13.29 -5.78 -1.48
N THR A 96 12.81 -6.95 -1.94
CA THR A 96 11.41 -7.13 -2.35
C THR A 96 10.77 -8.34 -1.66
N LEU A 97 9.65 -8.14 -0.95
CA LEU A 97 8.84 -9.24 -0.42
C LEU A 97 8.04 -9.92 -1.54
N THR A 98 8.10 -11.25 -1.59
CA THR A 98 7.40 -12.08 -2.59
C THR A 98 6.32 -12.99 -1.99
N THR A 99 6.26 -13.11 -0.65
CA THR A 99 5.21 -13.88 0.04
C THR A 99 3.82 -13.41 -0.39
N LYS A 100 2.94 -14.34 -0.77
CA LYS A 100 1.55 -13.99 -1.14
C LYS A 100 0.74 -13.61 0.10
N LYS A 101 -0.25 -12.73 -0.08
CA LYS A 101 -1.07 -12.19 1.03
C LYS A 101 -1.71 -13.29 1.89
N GLU A 102 -2.12 -14.41 1.30
CA GLU A 102 -2.76 -15.52 1.99
C GLU A 102 -1.81 -16.22 2.98
N ARG A 103 -0.51 -15.98 2.88
CA ARG A 103 0.54 -16.57 3.73
C ARG A 103 1.20 -15.55 4.66
N PHE A 104 0.63 -14.36 4.82
CA PHE A 104 1.17 -13.38 5.75
C PHE A 104 1.03 -13.78 7.22
N GLY A 105 0.10 -14.68 7.54
CA GLY A 105 -0.23 -15.08 8.92
C GLY A 105 -1.02 -14.01 9.68
N SER A 106 -1.43 -12.93 9.00
CA SER A 106 -2.27 -11.85 9.52
C SER A 106 -2.88 -11.05 8.37
N THR A 107 -3.90 -10.25 8.66
CA THR A 107 -4.54 -9.31 7.73
C THR A 107 -4.33 -7.87 8.19
N CYS A 108 -4.45 -6.92 7.26
CA CYS A 108 -4.42 -5.49 7.52
C CYS A 108 -5.63 -4.86 6.84
N GLU A 109 -6.68 -4.59 7.61
CA GLU A 109 -7.88 -3.91 7.13
C GLU A 109 -7.75 -2.42 7.42
N LEU A 110 -7.95 -1.59 6.39
CA LEU A 110 -7.85 -0.13 6.39
C LEU A 110 -9.19 0.51 6.05
#